data_AF-A0A9J6GKE5-F1
#
_entry.id   AF-A0A9J6GKE5-F1
#
_cell.length_a   1.000
_cell.length_b   1.000
_cell.length_c   1.000
_cell.angle_alpha   90.00
_cell.angle_beta   90.00
_cell.angle_gamma   90.00
#
_symmetry.space_group_name_H-M   'P 1'
#
loop_
_entity.id
_entity.type
_entity.pdbx_description
1 polymer ?
#
loop_
_entity_poly.entity_id
_entity_poly.type
_entity_poly.pdbx_seq_one_letter_code
_entity_poly.pdbx_strand_id
1 'polypeptide(L)'
;MFPDLDENALLSNLRKTSSVAAVSSGEYDTESDVEVTAVAASLSVLQFSAPFYGLPDFQLLPHVMAFPLFDLDLLPGINFGGFGLEVAKALSVLTRKAYRNTGSLASQGAIWKCFHSSPQAGSGDTSVFIALVEALGMGALVDAYVESSRNDERYRLRLPGFEDYTGSQMLFIAMCLLKCSGSDAGATRDSACNLALAQVREFAREFNCAPRTRMNPTKQCEVF
;
A
#
# COMPACT_ATOMS: atom_id res chain seq x y z
N MET A 1 3.75 -7.03 -31.59
CA MET A 1 5.05 -7.70 -31.36
C MET A 1 5.71 -6.93 -30.23
N PHE A 2 5.41 -7.30 -29.00
CA PHE A 2 6.02 -6.68 -27.81
C PHE A 2 7.43 -7.27 -27.65
N PRO A 3 8.46 -6.47 -27.33
CA PRO A 3 9.79 -7.02 -27.10
C PRO A 3 9.79 -7.86 -25.82
N ASP A 4 10.45 -9.02 -25.87
CA ASP A 4 10.74 -9.86 -24.72
C ASP A 4 11.43 -9.02 -23.63
N LEU A 5 10.71 -8.72 -22.55
CA LEU A 5 11.27 -8.13 -21.36
C LEU A 5 12.05 -9.23 -20.64
N ASP A 6 13.38 -9.09 -20.59
CA ASP A 6 14.27 -10.00 -19.88
C ASP A 6 14.00 -9.92 -18.37
N GLU A 7 13.24 -10.89 -17.88
CA GLU A 7 12.83 -11.07 -16.49
C GLU A 7 14.05 -11.08 -15.54
N ASN A 8 15.20 -11.58 -16.02
CA ASN A 8 16.43 -11.63 -15.23
C ASN A 8 17.08 -10.24 -15.10
N ALA A 9 16.96 -9.38 -16.11
CA ALA A 9 17.44 -8.00 -16.05
C ALA A 9 16.64 -7.18 -15.03
N LEU A 10 15.30 -7.36 -15.00
CA LEU A 10 14.39 -6.73 -14.05
C LEU A 10 14.69 -7.15 -12.60
N LEU A 11 14.85 -8.45 -12.35
CA LEU A 11 15.18 -8.99 -11.02
C LEU A 11 16.59 -8.61 -10.56
N SER A 12 17.56 -8.49 -11.47
CA SER A 12 18.92 -8.07 -11.13
C SER A 12 19.02 -6.60 -10.72
N ASN A 13 18.21 -5.72 -11.33
CA ASN A 13 18.15 -4.32 -10.98
C ASN A 13 17.47 -4.10 -9.62
N LEU A 14 16.41 -4.87 -9.32
CA LEU A 14 15.76 -4.86 -8.01
C LEU A 14 16.69 -5.35 -6.88
N ARG A 15 17.54 -6.36 -7.14
CA ARG A 15 18.57 -6.82 -6.18
C ARG A 15 19.68 -5.79 -5.97
N LYS A 16 20.13 -5.10 -7.02
CA LYS A 16 21.13 -4.04 -6.89
C LYS A 16 20.60 -2.85 -6.08
N THR A 17 19.35 -2.44 -6.26
CA THR A 17 18.74 -1.37 -5.45
C THR A 17 18.58 -1.74 -3.97
N SER A 18 18.37 -3.02 -3.65
CA SER A 18 18.34 -3.49 -2.26
C SER A 18 19.71 -3.36 -1.56
N SER A 19 20.82 -3.36 -2.31
CA SER A 19 22.17 -3.22 -1.75
C SER A 19 22.62 -1.76 -1.56
N VAL A 20 21.91 -0.80 -2.15
CA VAL A 20 22.23 0.64 -2.08
C VAL A 20 21.54 1.32 -0.87
N ALA A 21 20.62 0.64 -0.18
CA ALA A 21 20.05 1.09 1.10
C ALA A 21 20.98 0.88 2.31
N ALA A 22 22.29 0.71 2.09
CA ALA A 22 23.27 0.65 3.15
C ALA A 22 23.86 2.05 3.41
N VAL A 23 23.94 2.39 4.70
CA VAL A 23 24.76 3.42 5.37
C VAL A 23 24.05 4.72 5.77
N SER A 24 23.84 4.90 7.08
CA SER A 24 24.75 5.69 7.93
C SER A 24 24.32 5.61 9.39
N SER A 25 25.18 5.02 10.22
CA SER A 25 25.00 4.85 11.66
C SER A 25 25.12 6.19 12.40
N GLY A 26 23.97 6.78 12.73
CA GLY A 26 23.84 7.73 13.84
C GLY A 26 22.98 7.09 14.92
N GLU A 27 23.25 7.36 16.19
CA GLU A 27 22.52 6.89 17.36
C GLU A 27 20.98 6.96 17.16
N TYR A 28 20.31 5.80 17.15
CA TYR A 28 18.85 5.68 17.08
C TYR A 28 18.33 5.03 18.36
N ASP A 29 17.51 5.77 19.10
CA ASP A 29 16.87 5.33 20.34
C ASP A 29 15.64 4.46 20.04
N THR A 30 15.72 3.18 20.42
CA THR A 30 14.63 2.22 20.72
C THR A 30 13.57 1.94 19.65
N GLU A 31 13.61 0.72 19.09
CA GLU A 31 12.53 -0.13 18.49
C GLU A 31 11.60 0.47 17.40
N SER A 32 11.09 1.67 17.61
CA SER A 32 10.33 2.54 16.71
C SER A 32 11.06 2.87 15.40
N ASP A 33 12.37 3.15 15.46
CA ASP A 33 13.13 3.53 14.27
C ASP A 33 13.39 2.33 13.35
N VAL A 34 13.36 1.12 13.88
CA VAL A 34 13.46 -0.12 13.10
C VAL A 34 12.20 -0.35 12.26
N GLU A 35 11.01 -0.08 12.81
CA GLU A 35 9.72 -0.22 12.09
C GLU A 35 9.54 0.83 10.99
N VAL A 36 9.94 2.08 11.24
CA VAL A 36 9.91 3.17 10.25
C VAL A 36 10.91 2.90 9.13
N THR A 37 12.11 2.41 9.47
CA THR A 37 13.12 2.04 8.48
C THR A 37 12.69 0.81 7.67
N ALA A 38 11.99 -0.15 8.28
CA ALA A 38 11.42 -1.29 7.57
C ALA A 38 10.31 -0.89 6.58
N VAL A 39 9.45 0.07 6.94
CA VAL A 39 8.43 0.61 6.02
C VAL A 39 9.04 1.53 4.98
N ALA A 40 10.01 2.37 5.31
CA ALA A 40 10.75 3.17 4.32
C ALA A 40 11.54 2.28 3.35
N ALA A 41 12.15 1.18 3.82
CA ALA A 41 12.80 0.19 2.96
C ALA A 41 11.80 -0.63 2.13
N SER A 42 10.56 -0.79 2.61
CA SER A 42 9.46 -1.44 1.87
C SER A 42 8.76 -0.49 0.89
N LEU A 43 8.85 0.83 1.12
CA LEU A 43 8.40 1.90 0.25
C LEU A 43 9.55 2.23 -0.72
N SER A 44 9.69 1.44 -1.78
CA SER A 44 10.68 1.67 -2.86
C SER A 44 10.46 2.99 -3.65
N VAL A 45 9.69 3.92 -3.10
CA VAL A 45 9.02 5.04 -3.78
C VAL A 45 9.48 6.39 -3.27
N LEU A 46 9.98 6.44 -2.02
CA LEU A 46 10.28 7.69 -1.34
C LEU A 46 11.72 7.74 -0.89
N GLN A 47 12.33 8.89 -1.12
CA GLN A 47 13.53 9.29 -0.40
C GLN A 47 13.12 10.31 0.66
N PHE A 48 13.38 9.99 1.92
CA PHE A 48 13.21 10.91 3.04
C PHE A 48 14.54 11.63 3.27
N SER A 49 14.58 12.93 3.01
CA SER A 49 15.67 13.80 3.45
C SER A 49 15.23 14.59 4.67
N ALA A 50 16.03 14.60 5.74
CA ALA A 50 15.81 15.49 6.87
C ALA A 50 16.11 16.92 6.42
N PRO A 51 15.13 17.86 6.40
CA PRO A 51 15.45 19.23 6.07
C PRO A 51 15.91 19.97 7.32
N PHE A 52 16.69 21.02 7.07
CA PHE A 52 17.17 22.00 8.04
C PHE A 52 16.06 22.75 8.81
N TYR A 53 14.77 22.50 8.54
CA TYR A 53 13.62 23.26 9.09
C TYR A 53 12.45 22.40 9.63
N GLY A 54 12.63 21.09 9.84
CA GLY A 54 11.71 20.31 10.70
C GLY A 54 10.35 19.86 10.12
N LEU A 55 10.04 20.12 8.85
CA LEU A 55 8.92 19.46 8.15
C LEU A 55 9.44 18.29 7.31
N PRO A 56 8.82 17.10 7.30
CA PRO A 56 9.29 16.02 6.45
C PRO A 56 9.13 16.40 4.97
N ASP A 57 10.24 16.41 4.23
CA ASP A 57 10.24 16.52 2.77
C ASP A 57 10.14 15.12 2.16
N PHE A 58 9.30 14.96 1.12
CA PHE A 58 9.15 13.67 0.43
C PHE A 58 9.42 13.86 -1.05
N GLN A 59 10.36 13.07 -1.58
CA GLN A 59 10.66 13.05 -3.01
C GLN A 59 10.16 11.75 -3.62
N LEU A 60 9.45 11.88 -4.73
CA LEU A 60 9.04 10.76 -5.56
C LEU A 60 10.20 10.38 -6.47
N LEU A 61 10.62 9.12 -6.40
CA LEU A 61 11.70 8.64 -7.25
C LEU A 61 11.21 8.45 -8.70
N PRO A 62 11.99 8.83 -9.73
CA PRO A 62 11.51 8.79 -11.11
C PRO A 62 11.02 7.41 -11.57
N HIS A 63 11.58 6.31 -11.04
CA HIS A 63 11.20 4.95 -11.41
C HIS A 63 9.80 4.53 -10.91
N VAL A 64 9.15 5.32 -10.06
CA VAL A 64 7.77 5.07 -9.65
C VAL A 64 6.73 5.69 -10.57
N MET A 65 7.18 6.54 -11.50
CA MET A 65 6.36 7.03 -12.62
C MET A 65 6.50 6.11 -13.84
N ALA A 66 6.50 4.81 -13.60
CA ALA A 66 6.63 3.78 -14.63
C ALA A 66 5.72 2.59 -14.33
N PHE A 67 5.44 1.81 -15.36
CA PHE A 67 4.67 0.57 -15.25
C PHE A 67 5.31 -0.41 -14.24
N PRO A 68 4.52 -1.11 -13.40
CA PRO A 68 3.05 -1.14 -13.34
C PRO A 68 2.42 -0.12 -12.37
N LEU A 69 3.21 0.79 -11.80
CA LEU A 69 2.74 1.77 -10.82
C LEU A 69 1.98 2.93 -11.45
N PHE A 70 2.47 3.43 -12.59
CA PHE A 70 1.91 4.58 -13.26
C PHE A 70 2.16 4.54 -14.77
N ASP A 71 1.15 4.92 -15.54
CA ASP A 71 1.26 5.20 -16.97
C ASP A 71 0.16 6.19 -17.38
N LEU A 72 0.44 7.14 -18.26
CA LEU A 72 -0.53 8.14 -18.72
C LEU A 72 -1.68 7.52 -19.53
N ASP A 73 -1.42 6.38 -20.18
CA ASP A 73 -2.39 5.70 -21.04
C ASP A 73 -3.21 4.64 -20.27
N LEU A 74 -2.90 4.40 -18.99
CA LEU A 74 -3.64 3.45 -18.16
C LEU A 74 -4.93 4.04 -17.58
N LEU A 75 -5.85 3.14 -17.22
CA LEU A 75 -7.09 3.51 -16.55
C LEU A 75 -6.80 4.24 -15.23
N PRO A 76 -7.59 5.26 -14.86
CA PRO A 76 -7.44 5.96 -13.59
C PRO A 76 -7.43 5.01 -12.38
N GLY A 77 -8.23 3.94 -12.41
CA GLY A 77 -8.22 2.92 -11.35
C GLY A 77 -6.84 2.30 -11.14
N ILE A 78 -6.12 1.99 -12.22
CA ILE A 78 -4.80 1.38 -12.13
C ILE A 78 -3.76 2.37 -11.58
N ASN A 79 -3.77 3.62 -12.05
CA ASN A 79 -2.86 4.66 -11.56
C ASN A 79 -3.11 5.01 -10.09
N PHE A 80 -4.38 5.09 -9.67
CA PHE A 80 -4.70 5.28 -8.26
C PHE A 80 -4.24 4.07 -7.44
N GLY A 81 -4.53 2.86 -7.90
CA GLY A 81 -4.22 1.64 -7.15
C GLY A 81 -2.73 1.37 -7.03
N GLY A 82 -1.95 1.61 -8.08
CA GLY A 82 -0.49 1.47 -8.06
C GLY A 82 0.18 2.65 -7.35
N PHE A 83 0.46 3.71 -8.12
CA PHE A 83 1.19 4.88 -7.63
C PHE A 83 0.46 5.63 -6.51
N GLY A 84 -0.86 5.83 -6.65
CA GLY A 84 -1.64 6.54 -5.64
C GLY A 84 -1.60 5.87 -4.26
N LEU A 85 -1.56 4.54 -4.21
CA LEU A 85 -1.47 3.80 -2.94
C LEU A 85 -0.13 4.02 -2.26
N GLU A 86 0.95 4.04 -3.02
CA GLU A 86 2.29 4.29 -2.47
C GLU A 86 2.41 5.70 -1.90
N VAL A 87 1.80 6.70 -2.56
CA VAL A 87 1.67 8.06 -2.02
C VAL A 87 0.80 8.09 -0.76
N ALA A 88 -0.34 7.40 -0.75
CA ALA A 88 -1.24 7.36 0.41
C ALA A 88 -0.58 6.70 1.64
N LYS A 89 0.19 5.62 1.42
CA LYS A 89 1.01 4.96 2.45
C LYS A 89 2.09 5.90 2.98
N ALA A 90 2.79 6.62 2.10
CA ALA A 90 3.77 7.65 2.46
C ALA A 90 3.19 8.64 3.47
N LEU A 91 2.04 9.21 3.11
CA LEU A 91 1.35 10.21 3.90
C LEU A 91 0.85 9.62 5.22
N SER A 92 0.36 8.38 5.22
CA SER A 92 -0.11 7.69 6.44
C SER A 92 1.00 7.49 7.48
N VAL A 93 2.24 7.23 7.02
CA VAL A 93 3.40 7.14 7.92
C VAL A 93 3.75 8.51 8.49
N LEU A 94 3.73 9.56 7.67
CA LEU A 94 4.00 10.93 8.10
C LEU A 94 2.94 11.44 9.08
N THR A 95 1.67 11.19 8.80
CA THR A 95 0.57 11.56 9.70
C THR A 95 0.67 10.77 11.00
N ARG A 96 1.08 9.49 11.00
CA ARG A 96 1.33 8.76 12.26
C ARG A 96 2.44 9.38 13.09
N LYS A 97 3.53 9.84 12.48
CA LYS A 97 4.60 10.57 13.19
C LYS A 97 4.07 11.88 13.80
N ALA A 98 3.22 12.60 13.08
CA ALA A 98 2.55 13.80 13.58
C ALA A 98 1.45 13.49 14.64
N TYR A 99 0.75 12.36 14.52
CA TYR A 99 -0.35 11.94 15.39
C TYR A 99 0.16 11.33 16.70
N ARG A 100 1.36 10.71 16.70
CA ARG A 100 2.04 10.29 17.94
C ARG A 100 2.32 11.47 18.87
N ASN A 101 2.45 12.68 18.30
CA ASN A 101 2.63 13.92 19.05
C ASN A 101 1.32 14.57 19.48
N THR A 102 0.14 14.12 18.99
CA THR A 102 -1.14 14.83 19.17
C THR A 102 -2.33 13.95 19.58
N GLY A 103 -2.23 12.62 19.53
CA GLY A 103 -3.33 11.66 19.80
C GLY A 103 -3.11 10.73 21.01
N SER A 104 -4.20 10.11 21.48
CA SER A 104 -4.19 9.16 22.61
C SER A 104 -3.63 7.79 22.19
N LEU A 105 -2.52 7.36 22.80
CA LEU A 105 -1.90 6.03 22.62
C LEU A 105 -2.88 4.85 22.76
N ALA A 106 -3.97 5.02 23.51
CA ALA A 106 -4.96 3.97 23.74
C ALA A 106 -5.72 3.56 22.46
N SER A 107 -6.00 4.51 21.57
CA SER A 107 -6.66 4.25 20.27
C SER A 107 -5.77 3.43 19.32
N GLN A 108 -4.47 3.72 19.30
CA GLN A 108 -3.50 2.99 18.48
C GLN A 108 -3.35 1.53 18.97
N GLY A 109 -3.33 1.31 20.28
CA GLY A 109 -3.28 -0.04 20.85
C GLY A 109 -4.53 -0.88 20.55
N ALA A 110 -5.70 -0.26 20.42
CA ALA A 110 -6.95 -0.95 20.09
C ALA A 110 -6.97 -1.40 18.62
N ILE A 111 -6.59 -0.51 17.69
CA ILE A 111 -6.48 -0.83 16.26
C ILE A 111 -5.46 -1.95 16.04
N TRP A 112 -4.29 -1.84 16.67
CA TRP A 112 -3.25 -2.87 16.61
C TRP A 112 -3.75 -4.25 17.06
N LYS A 113 -4.40 -4.30 18.23
CA LYS A 113 -4.99 -5.55 18.75
C LYS A 113 -6.08 -6.09 17.83
N CYS A 114 -6.86 -5.23 17.19
CA CYS A 114 -7.87 -5.64 16.23
C CYS A 114 -7.23 -6.38 15.04
N PHE A 115 -6.20 -5.79 14.42
CA PHE A 115 -5.52 -6.44 13.29
C PHE A 115 -4.88 -7.76 13.70
N HIS A 116 -4.22 -7.83 14.88
CA HIS A 116 -3.67 -9.08 15.40
C HIS A 116 -4.72 -10.17 15.66
N SER A 117 -5.94 -9.78 16.04
CA SER A 117 -7.04 -10.73 16.26
C SER A 117 -7.70 -11.21 14.96
N SER A 118 -7.32 -10.64 13.81
CA SER A 118 -7.87 -11.03 12.52
C SER A 118 -7.45 -12.46 12.17
N PRO A 119 -8.36 -13.32 11.70
CA PRO A 119 -8.02 -14.68 11.24
C PRO A 119 -7.11 -14.68 10.01
N GLN A 120 -6.90 -13.52 9.39
CA GLN A 120 -5.97 -13.34 8.27
C GLN A 120 -4.59 -12.87 8.71
N ALA A 121 -4.41 -12.48 9.97
CA ALA A 121 -3.11 -12.09 10.49
C ALA A 121 -2.17 -13.29 10.44
N GLY A 122 -1.06 -13.14 9.73
CA GLY A 122 0.06 -14.07 9.87
C GLY A 122 0.62 -14.04 11.29
N SER A 123 1.49 -14.98 11.63
CA SER A 123 2.07 -15.09 12.97
C SER A 123 3.12 -14.00 13.29
N GLY A 124 3.29 -12.97 12.47
CA GLY A 124 4.37 -11.99 12.58
C GLY A 124 3.89 -10.55 12.64
N ASP A 125 4.38 -9.81 13.65
CA ASP A 125 4.07 -8.38 13.90
C ASP A 125 4.36 -7.49 12.69
N THR A 126 5.40 -7.80 11.92
CA THR A 126 5.75 -7.07 10.69
C THR A 126 4.63 -7.14 9.63
N SER A 127 3.99 -8.30 9.45
CA SER A 127 2.91 -8.46 8.48
C SER A 127 1.66 -7.68 8.87
N VAL A 128 1.38 -7.63 10.17
CA VAL A 128 0.28 -6.85 10.75
C VAL A 128 0.54 -5.35 10.62
N PHE A 129 1.77 -4.90 10.87
CA PHE A 129 2.16 -3.52 10.66
C PHE A 129 2.00 -3.08 9.21
N ILE A 130 2.50 -3.88 8.26
CA ILE A 130 2.38 -3.61 6.84
C ILE A 130 0.89 -3.53 6.45
N ALA A 131 0.08 -4.50 6.88
CA ALA A 131 -1.35 -4.51 6.60
C ALA A 131 -2.09 -3.30 7.18
N LEU A 132 -1.70 -2.82 8.37
CA LEU A 132 -2.27 -1.61 8.97
C LEU A 132 -1.94 -0.37 8.13
N VAL A 133 -0.69 -0.20 7.73
CA VAL A 133 -0.27 0.93 6.88
C VAL A 133 -0.94 0.86 5.51
N GLU A 134 -1.08 -0.35 4.95
CA GLU A 134 -1.81 -0.58 3.71
C GLU A 134 -3.29 -0.25 3.86
N ALA A 135 -3.97 -0.69 4.92
CA ALA A 135 -5.39 -0.39 5.14
C ALA A 135 -5.65 1.12 5.29
N LEU A 136 -4.78 1.84 6.01
CA LEU A 136 -4.83 3.30 6.11
C LEU A 136 -4.71 3.97 4.74
N GLY A 137 -3.70 3.57 3.96
CA GLY A 137 -3.47 4.10 2.62
C GLY A 137 -4.62 3.79 1.66
N MET A 138 -5.12 2.54 1.68
CA MET A 138 -6.23 2.09 0.83
C MET A 138 -7.53 2.83 1.15
N GLY A 139 -7.88 3.01 2.43
CA GLY A 139 -9.10 3.73 2.83
C GLY A 139 -9.09 5.16 2.30
N ALA A 140 -8.02 5.92 2.59
CA ALA A 140 -7.89 7.30 2.12
C ALA A 140 -7.87 7.40 0.58
N LEU A 141 -7.21 6.44 -0.09
CA LEU A 141 -7.12 6.41 -1.56
C LEU A 141 -8.48 6.10 -2.21
N VAL A 142 -9.26 5.20 -1.63
CA VAL A 142 -10.60 4.85 -2.14
C VAL A 142 -11.52 6.07 -2.09
N ASP A 143 -11.50 6.84 -1.01
CA ASP A 143 -12.27 8.09 -0.91
C ASP A 143 -11.85 9.09 -2.00
N ALA A 144 -10.54 9.27 -2.20
CA ALA A 144 -10.00 10.14 -3.24
C ALA A 144 -10.40 9.67 -4.65
N TYR A 145 -10.39 8.36 -4.89
CA TYR A 145 -10.82 7.76 -6.15
C TYR A 145 -12.31 7.99 -6.41
N VAL A 146 -13.16 7.74 -5.41
CA VAL A 146 -14.61 7.94 -5.51
C VAL A 146 -14.92 9.40 -5.82
N GLU A 147 -14.29 10.34 -5.11
CA GLU A 147 -14.49 11.77 -5.36
C GLU A 147 -14.08 12.16 -6.78
N SER A 148 -12.90 11.69 -7.23
CA SER A 148 -12.39 11.98 -8.58
C SER A 148 -13.25 11.37 -9.69
N SER A 149 -13.91 10.24 -9.41
CA SER A 149 -14.72 9.50 -10.39
C SER A 149 -16.07 10.15 -10.70
N ARG A 150 -16.57 11.06 -9.85
CA ARG A 150 -17.96 11.54 -9.93
C ARG A 150 -18.35 12.15 -11.28
N ASN A 151 -17.41 12.85 -11.92
CA ASN A 151 -17.67 13.65 -13.13
C ASN A 151 -16.71 13.33 -14.29
N ASP A 152 -15.94 12.24 -14.21
CA ASP A 152 -14.95 11.89 -15.24
C ASP A 152 -15.28 10.51 -15.86
N GLU A 153 -15.61 10.52 -17.16
CA GLU A 153 -15.99 9.31 -17.90
C GLU A 153 -14.86 8.29 -18.03
N ARG A 154 -13.60 8.72 -17.88
CA ARG A 154 -12.44 7.80 -17.92
C ARG A 154 -12.51 6.73 -16.82
N TYR A 155 -13.21 7.00 -15.73
CA TYR A 155 -13.41 6.06 -14.62
C TYR A 155 -14.41 4.94 -14.95
N ARG A 156 -15.21 5.11 -16.02
CA ARG A 156 -16.18 4.10 -16.51
C ARG A 156 -15.59 3.19 -17.59
N LEU A 157 -14.43 3.55 -18.13
CA LEU A 157 -13.74 2.75 -19.14
C LEU A 157 -13.34 1.38 -18.58
N ARG A 158 -13.32 0.40 -19.47
CA ARG A 158 -12.94 -0.97 -19.19
C ARG A 158 -11.60 -1.27 -19.85
N LEU A 159 -10.78 -2.08 -19.20
CA LEU A 159 -9.48 -2.43 -19.75
C LEU A 159 -9.69 -3.49 -20.85
N PRO A 160 -9.16 -3.28 -22.06
CA PRO A 160 -9.26 -4.30 -23.11
C PRO A 160 -8.66 -5.63 -22.66
N GLY A 161 -9.39 -6.73 -22.86
CA GLY A 161 -9.05 -8.08 -22.38
C GLY A 161 -9.43 -8.38 -20.92
N PHE A 162 -9.97 -7.39 -20.19
CA PHE A 162 -10.47 -7.52 -18.82
C PHE A 162 -11.80 -6.77 -18.65
N GLU A 163 -12.66 -6.83 -19.67
CA GLU A 163 -13.90 -6.05 -19.74
C GLU A 163 -14.90 -6.37 -18.62
N ASP A 164 -14.79 -7.57 -18.05
CA ASP A 164 -15.60 -8.03 -16.92
C ASP A 164 -15.36 -7.22 -15.64
N TYR A 165 -14.22 -6.52 -15.52
CA TYR A 165 -13.83 -5.78 -14.32
C TYR A 165 -14.09 -4.28 -14.43
N THR A 166 -14.68 -3.68 -13.39
CA THR A 166 -14.96 -2.23 -13.34
C THR A 166 -13.68 -1.43 -13.08
N GLY A 167 -13.71 -0.11 -13.31
CA GLY A 167 -12.62 0.78 -12.89
C GLY A 167 -12.32 0.67 -11.39
N SER A 168 -13.36 0.55 -10.55
CA SER A 168 -13.22 0.33 -9.11
C SER A 168 -12.62 -1.04 -8.77
N GLN A 169 -12.98 -2.10 -9.50
CA GLN A 169 -12.36 -3.40 -9.29
C GLN A 169 -10.89 -3.39 -9.73
N MET A 170 -10.58 -2.70 -10.82
CA MET A 170 -9.21 -2.49 -11.30
C MET A 170 -8.36 -1.69 -10.30
N LEU A 171 -8.95 -0.72 -9.60
CA LEU A 171 -8.30 -0.02 -8.48
C LEU A 171 -7.80 -1.01 -7.43
N PHE A 172 -8.67 -1.87 -6.91
CA PHE A 172 -8.30 -2.84 -5.88
C PHE A 172 -7.33 -3.91 -6.37
N ILE A 173 -7.46 -4.35 -7.64
CA ILE A 173 -6.50 -5.28 -8.25
C ILE A 173 -5.11 -4.63 -8.31
N ALA A 174 -5.03 -3.38 -8.77
CA ALA A 174 -3.76 -2.65 -8.88
C ALA A 174 -3.10 -2.38 -7.53
N MET A 175 -3.88 -2.12 -6.47
CA MET A 175 -3.38 -1.94 -5.10
C MET A 175 -2.52 -3.12 -4.61
N CYS A 176 -2.82 -4.33 -5.06
CA CYS A 176 -2.12 -5.53 -4.62
C CYS A 176 -1.23 -6.18 -5.68
N LEU A 177 -1.25 -5.68 -6.92
CA LEU A 177 -0.49 -6.25 -8.03
C LEU A 177 1.02 -6.33 -7.74
N LEU A 178 1.57 -5.31 -7.08
CA LEU A 178 3.00 -5.28 -6.69
C LEU A 178 3.38 -6.27 -5.58
N LYS A 179 2.40 -6.91 -4.95
CA LYS A 179 2.62 -7.88 -3.87
C LYS A 179 2.70 -9.30 -4.39
N CYS A 180 2.15 -9.54 -5.58
CA CYS A 180 2.23 -10.82 -6.27
C CYS A 180 3.69 -11.23 -6.46
N SER A 181 4.11 -12.28 -5.73
CA SER A 181 5.46 -12.82 -5.82
C SER A 181 5.40 -14.34 -5.73
N GLY A 182 6.13 -15.05 -6.60
CA GLY A 182 6.25 -16.51 -6.54
C GLY A 182 7.14 -17.05 -5.42
N SER A 183 7.62 -16.19 -4.50
CA SER A 183 8.52 -16.55 -3.39
C SER A 183 7.81 -16.55 -2.03
N ASP A 184 8.39 -17.20 -1.03
CA ASP A 184 7.86 -17.24 0.35
C ASP A 184 7.72 -15.84 1.00
N ALA A 185 8.56 -14.87 0.60
CA ALA A 185 8.40 -13.47 0.99
C ALA A 185 7.13 -12.83 0.39
N GLY A 186 6.64 -13.38 -0.73
CA GLY A 186 5.34 -13.08 -1.33
C GLY A 186 4.18 -13.51 -0.45
N ALA A 187 4.25 -14.67 0.21
CA ALA A 187 3.17 -15.13 1.10
C ALA A 187 2.91 -14.13 2.26
N THR A 188 3.95 -13.49 2.79
CA THR A 188 3.82 -12.43 3.81
C THR A 188 3.22 -11.13 3.25
N ARG A 189 3.52 -10.79 2.00
CA ARG A 189 2.99 -9.58 1.33
C ARG A 189 1.56 -9.78 0.81
N ASP A 190 1.26 -10.97 0.29
CA ASP A 190 -0.07 -11.39 -0.13
C ASP A 190 -1.02 -11.49 1.06
N SER A 191 -0.53 -11.98 2.21
CA SER A 191 -1.32 -11.99 3.45
C SER A 191 -1.55 -10.58 3.99
N ALA A 192 -0.58 -9.67 3.86
CA ALA A 192 -0.75 -8.27 4.26
C ALA A 192 -1.79 -7.52 3.41
N CYS A 193 -1.71 -7.64 2.08
CA CYS A 193 -2.71 -7.04 1.18
C CYS A 193 -4.12 -7.58 1.47
N ASN A 194 -4.28 -8.91 1.60
CA ASN A 194 -5.60 -9.48 1.86
C ASN A 194 -6.15 -9.06 3.22
N LEU A 195 -5.30 -8.98 4.24
CA LEU A 195 -5.67 -8.48 5.55
C LEU A 195 -6.11 -7.01 5.49
N ALA A 196 -5.42 -6.18 4.72
CA ALA A 196 -5.75 -4.78 4.51
C ALA A 196 -7.07 -4.60 3.75
N LEU A 197 -7.24 -5.25 2.59
CA LEU A 197 -8.45 -5.19 1.77
C LEU A 197 -9.69 -5.65 2.54
N ALA A 198 -9.57 -6.64 3.42
CA ALA A 198 -10.69 -7.10 4.25
C ALA A 198 -11.20 -6.05 5.25
N GLN A 199 -10.38 -5.02 5.55
CA GLN A 199 -10.80 -3.88 6.37
C GLN A 199 -11.48 -2.78 5.56
N VAL A 200 -11.38 -2.82 4.22
CA VAL A 200 -11.96 -1.80 3.32
C VAL A 200 -13.36 -2.26 2.88
N ARG A 201 -14.41 -1.58 3.34
CA ARG A 201 -15.82 -1.97 3.07
C ARG A 201 -16.15 -1.91 1.59
N GLU A 202 -15.62 -0.92 0.91
CA GLU A 202 -15.81 -0.68 -0.51
C GLU A 202 -15.30 -1.86 -1.32
N PHE A 203 -14.20 -2.50 -0.93
CA PHE A 203 -13.71 -3.71 -1.58
C PHE A 203 -14.77 -4.81 -1.58
N ALA A 204 -15.30 -5.14 -0.40
CA ALA A 204 -16.32 -6.18 -0.27
C ALA A 204 -17.59 -5.86 -1.07
N ARG A 205 -17.95 -4.56 -1.17
CA ARG A 205 -19.08 -4.10 -1.97
C ARG A 205 -18.83 -4.24 -3.47
N GLU A 206 -17.69 -3.75 -3.97
CA GLU A 206 -17.37 -3.78 -5.41
C GLU A 206 -17.19 -5.21 -5.95
N PHE A 207 -16.74 -6.14 -5.11
CA PHE A 207 -16.60 -7.56 -5.48
C PHE A 207 -17.80 -8.43 -5.07
N ASN A 208 -18.87 -7.84 -4.53
CA ASN A 208 -20.05 -8.55 -4.05
C ASN A 208 -19.71 -9.72 -3.09
N CYS A 209 -18.74 -9.50 -2.19
CA CYS A 209 -18.31 -10.52 -1.24
C CYS A 209 -19.42 -10.85 -0.24
N ALA A 210 -19.74 -12.14 -0.07
CA ALA A 210 -20.74 -12.57 0.89
C ALA A 210 -20.35 -12.19 2.33
N PRO A 211 -21.31 -11.80 3.19
CA PRO A 211 -21.02 -11.49 4.59
C PRO A 211 -20.41 -12.68 5.34
N ARG A 212 -19.55 -12.41 6.32
CA ARG A 212 -18.83 -13.42 7.13
C ARG A 212 -17.83 -14.26 6.35
N THR A 213 -17.46 -13.83 5.16
CA THR A 213 -16.32 -14.42 4.45
C THR A 213 -15.01 -13.81 4.94
N ARG A 214 -13.90 -14.45 4.60
CA ARG A 214 -12.55 -13.97 4.95
C ARG A 214 -12.35 -12.51 4.54
N MET A 215 -12.77 -12.14 3.33
CA MET A 215 -12.64 -10.80 2.76
C MET A 215 -13.81 -9.85 3.06
N ASN A 216 -14.84 -10.31 3.79
CA ASN A 216 -15.94 -9.48 4.28
C ASN A 216 -16.33 -9.93 5.71
N PRO A 217 -15.43 -9.71 6.69
CA PRO A 217 -15.65 -10.14 8.07
C PRO A 217 -16.71 -9.26 8.75
N THR A 218 -17.44 -9.84 9.72
CA THR A 218 -18.45 -9.09 10.50
C THR A 218 -17.85 -7.93 11.30
N LYS A 219 -16.61 -8.12 11.77
CA LYS A 219 -15.86 -7.13 12.54
C LYS A 219 -14.66 -6.70 11.70
N GLN A 220 -14.72 -5.48 11.21
CA GLN A 220 -13.58 -4.81 10.60
C GLN A 220 -12.92 -3.91 11.62
N CYS A 221 -11.60 -3.76 11.50
CA CYS A 221 -10.84 -2.81 12.28
C CYS A 221 -11.12 -1.41 11.72
N GLU A 222 -11.83 -0.61 12.50
CA GLU A 222 -12.10 0.79 12.17
C GLU A 222 -10.78 1.57 12.31
N VAL A 223 -10.22 1.97 11.17
CA VAL A 223 -8.96 2.71 11.10
C VAL A 223 -9.19 4.23 10.98
N PHE A 224 -10.44 4.66 10.81
CA PHE A 224 -10.93 6.04 10.71
C PHE A 224 -12.24 6.22 11.45
#